data_AF-A0A7J6T2D3-F1
#
_entry.id   AF-A0A7J6T2D3-F1
#
_cell.length_a   1.000
_cell.length_b   1.000
_cell.length_c   1.000
_cell.angle_alpha   90.00
_cell.angle_beta   90.00
_cell.angle_gamma   90.00
#
_symmetry.space_group_name_H-M   'P 1'
#
loop_
_entity.id
_entity.type
_entity.pdbx_description
1 polymer ?
#
loop_
_entity_poly.entity_id
_entity_poly.type
_entity_poly.pdbx_seq_one_letter_code
_entity_poly.pdbx_strand_id
1 'polypeptide(L)'
;ENLDDVLRGLRRVQAQEGGLFTIRCDQASYFRSVKFESEAKKQLGSQVMLLKTRSPWLSGGGERMHALGLRIARVLLRSQTGAGSTGNRRRRPKAGSVDLEEICREVTLLLNTRPLDFANAEDVSGELVVVTPDLLA
;
A
#
# COMPACT_ATOMS: atom_id res chain seq x y z
N GLU A 1 10.96 -6.40 8.74
CA GLU A 1 10.71 -4.98 9.09
C GLU A 1 11.05 -4.78 10.56
N ASN A 2 11.67 -3.66 10.90
CA ASN A 2 11.97 -3.32 12.28
C ASN A 2 10.73 -2.67 12.92
N LEU A 3 10.47 -2.95 14.19
CA LEU A 3 9.35 -2.41 14.97
C LEU A 3 9.30 -0.87 14.90
N ASP A 4 10.47 -0.25 14.93
CA ASP A 4 10.62 1.21 14.90
C ASP A 4 10.20 1.83 13.56
N ASP A 5 10.38 1.09 12.45
CA ASP A 5 9.97 1.55 11.12
C ASP A 5 8.45 1.54 10.98
N VAL A 6 7.81 0.49 11.51
CA VAL A 6 6.34 0.38 11.53
C VAL A 6 5.73 1.52 12.36
N LEU A 7 6.23 1.75 13.59
CA LEU A 7 5.75 2.84 14.44
C LEU A 7 6.01 4.22 13.84
N ARG A 8 7.13 4.40 13.12
CA ARG A 8 7.39 5.64 12.37
C ARG A 8 6.38 5.85 11.25
N GLY A 9 6.04 4.80 10.51
CA GLY A 9 4.98 4.84 9.49
C GLY A 9 3.64 5.23 10.09
N LEU A 10 3.23 4.59 11.18
CA LEU A 10 1.96 4.87 11.86
C LEU A 10 1.86 6.29 12.41
N ARG A 11 2.97 6.85 12.92
CA ARG A 11 3.03 8.27 13.33
C ARG A 11 2.78 9.22 12.16
N ARG A 12 3.35 8.92 10.98
CA ARG A 12 3.11 9.72 9.77
C ARG A 12 1.62 9.68 9.39
N VAL A 13 1.01 8.50 9.42
CA VAL A 13 -0.43 8.34 9.13
C VAL A 13 -1.28 9.13 10.12
N GLN A 14 -1.01 9.03 11.43
CA GLN A 14 -1.75 9.78 12.45
C GLN A 14 -1.62 11.30 12.27
N ALA A 15 -0.45 11.78 11.83
CA ALA A 15 -0.24 13.20 11.55
C ALA A 15 -0.99 13.70 10.30
N GLN A 16 -1.24 12.83 9.31
CA GLN A 16 -1.91 13.17 8.06
C GLN A 16 -3.44 13.04 8.15
N GLU A 17 -3.92 11.92 8.69
CA GLU A 17 -5.34 11.55 8.70
C GLU A 17 -6.04 11.87 10.02
N GLY A 18 -5.29 12.22 11.07
CA GLY A 18 -5.80 12.34 12.43
C GLY A 18 -5.81 11.01 13.20
N GLY A 19 -6.34 11.05 14.42
CA GLY A 19 -6.19 10.02 15.46
C GLY A 19 -6.26 8.56 15.01
N LEU A 20 -5.30 7.74 15.45
CA LEU A 20 -5.24 6.31 15.19
C LEU A 20 -5.63 5.53 16.45
N PHE A 21 -6.92 5.40 16.74
CA PHE A 21 -7.38 4.80 18.01
C PHE A 21 -7.26 3.28 18.04
N THR A 22 -7.48 2.61 16.91
CA THR A 22 -7.52 1.15 16.85
C THR A 22 -6.69 0.65 15.67
N ILE A 23 -5.73 -0.23 15.95
CA ILE A 23 -4.89 -0.89 14.94
C ILE A 23 -5.32 -2.35 14.87
N ARG A 24 -5.95 -2.75 13.76
CA ARG A 24 -6.27 -4.15 13.48
C ARG A 24 -5.20 -4.75 12.59
N CYS A 25 -4.51 -5.77 13.07
CA CYS A 25 -3.40 -6.40 12.35
C CYS A 25 -3.42 -7.92 12.48
N ASP A 26 -2.64 -8.59 11.65
CA ASP A 26 -2.48 -10.04 11.70
C ASP A 26 -1.67 -10.50 12.93
N GLN A 27 -1.35 -11.78 12.99
CA GLN A 27 -0.57 -12.36 14.10
C GLN A 27 0.95 -12.40 13.83
N ALA A 28 1.50 -11.48 13.03
CA ALA A 28 2.95 -11.40 12.87
C ALA A 28 3.65 -11.27 14.25
N SER A 29 4.84 -11.86 14.38
CA SER A 29 5.54 -11.96 15.67
C SER A 29 5.77 -10.61 16.36
N TYR A 30 6.03 -9.55 15.58
CA TYR A 30 6.25 -8.21 16.10
C TYR A 30 4.94 -7.54 16.56
N PHE A 31 3.83 -7.71 15.84
CA PHE A 31 2.51 -7.21 16.27
C PHE A 31 2.00 -7.89 17.53
N ARG A 32 2.34 -9.18 17.73
CA ARG A 32 2.03 -9.92 18.96
C ARG A 32 2.89 -9.54 20.16
N SER A 33 3.94 -8.77 19.97
CA SER A 33 4.86 -8.45 21.06
C SER A 33 4.25 -7.42 22.01
N VAL A 34 4.39 -7.66 23.32
CA VAL A 34 3.99 -6.71 24.37
C VAL A 34 4.68 -5.35 24.16
N LYS A 35 5.92 -5.37 23.66
CA LYS A 35 6.68 -4.16 23.32
C LYS A 35 5.96 -3.31 22.26
N PHE A 36 5.44 -3.93 21.20
CA PHE A 36 4.71 -3.20 20.16
C PHE A 36 3.43 -2.58 20.72
N GLU A 37 2.65 -3.36 21.49
CA GLU A 37 1.43 -2.87 22.12
C GLU A 37 1.69 -1.69 23.07
N SER A 38 2.72 -1.79 23.92
CA SER A 38 3.08 -0.71 24.84
C SER A 38 3.52 0.56 24.12
N GLU A 39 4.32 0.41 23.05
CA GLU A 39 4.82 1.56 22.29
C GLU A 39 3.72 2.19 21.43
N ALA A 40 2.84 1.39 20.83
CA ALA A 40 1.68 1.90 20.10
C ALA A 40 0.75 2.70 21.03
N LYS A 41 0.47 2.18 22.23
CA LYS A 41 -0.34 2.89 23.23
C LYS A 41 0.33 4.19 23.69
N LYS A 42 1.63 4.16 23.97
CA LYS A 42 2.38 5.32 24.47
C LYS A 42 2.55 6.42 23.42
N GLN A 43 2.90 6.05 22.19
CA GLN A 43 3.26 7.02 21.14
C GLN A 43 2.04 7.50 20.34
N LEU A 44 1.04 6.65 20.15
CA LEU A 44 -0.08 6.91 19.24
C LEU A 44 -1.43 7.01 19.98
N GLY A 45 -1.50 6.54 21.24
CA GLY A 45 -2.76 6.37 21.95
C GLY A 45 -3.61 5.21 21.42
N SER A 46 -3.00 4.31 20.62
CA SER A 46 -3.72 3.25 19.92
C SER A 46 -3.91 2.00 20.77
N GLN A 47 -5.02 1.29 20.54
CA GLN A 47 -5.22 -0.08 20.95
C GLN A 47 -4.90 -1.04 19.81
N VAL A 48 -4.08 -2.06 20.07
CA VAL A 48 -3.75 -3.10 19.10
C VAL A 48 -4.72 -4.26 19.23
N MET A 49 -5.35 -4.66 18.12
CA MET A 49 -6.29 -5.76 18.03
C MET A 49 -5.80 -6.79 17.02
N LEU A 50 -5.38 -7.94 17.50
CA LEU A 50 -4.94 -9.03 16.64
C LEU A 50 -6.14 -9.75 16.01
N LEU A 51 -6.08 -9.95 14.69
CA LEU A 51 -7.03 -10.79 13.98
C LEU A 51 -6.83 -12.27 14.34
N LYS A 52 -7.88 -13.06 14.16
CA LYS A 52 -7.82 -14.51 14.38
C LYS A 52 -6.82 -15.16 13.43
N THR A 53 -6.06 -16.13 13.92
CA THR A 53 -5.13 -16.94 13.12
C THR A 53 -5.95 -17.64 12.03
N ARG A 54 -5.75 -17.26 10.74
CA ARG A 54 -6.52 -17.72 9.56
C ARG A 54 -7.87 -17.03 9.32
N SER A 55 -7.93 -15.71 9.45
CA SER A 55 -9.08 -14.94 8.97
C SER A 55 -8.67 -13.90 7.93
N PRO A 56 -8.25 -14.34 6.72
CA PRO A 56 -7.91 -13.42 5.61
C PRO A 56 -9.12 -12.58 5.17
N TRP A 57 -10.34 -13.05 5.46
CA TRP A 57 -11.58 -12.31 5.21
C TRP A 57 -11.77 -11.12 6.16
N LEU A 58 -11.24 -11.20 7.40
CA LEU A 58 -11.31 -10.10 8.36
C LEU A 58 -10.31 -8.98 8.04
N SER A 59 -9.20 -9.30 7.35
CA SER A 59 -8.28 -8.32 6.74
C SER A 59 -8.70 -7.91 5.33
N GLY A 60 -9.79 -8.47 4.78
CA GLY A 60 -10.07 -8.49 3.34
C GLY A 60 -10.13 -7.13 2.64
N GLY A 61 -10.38 -6.03 3.36
CA GLY A 61 -10.20 -4.67 2.83
C GLY A 61 -8.73 -4.30 2.59
N GLY A 62 -7.85 -4.58 3.56
CA GLY A 62 -6.43 -4.27 3.49
C GLY A 62 -5.68 -5.05 2.41
N GLU A 63 -5.95 -6.35 2.26
CA GLU A 63 -5.31 -7.17 1.21
C GLU A 63 -5.74 -6.76 -0.20
N ARG A 64 -7.02 -6.40 -0.39
CA ARG A 64 -7.53 -5.87 -1.67
C ARG A 64 -6.90 -4.52 -2.01
N MET A 65 -6.82 -3.61 -1.05
CA MET A 65 -6.15 -2.32 -1.21
C MET A 65 -4.66 -2.48 -1.52
N HIS A 66 -3.99 -3.44 -0.87
CA HIS A 66 -2.59 -3.76 -1.16
C HIS A 66 -2.41 -4.26 -2.60
N ALA A 67 -3.25 -5.19 -3.05
CA ALA A 67 -3.21 -5.70 -4.42
C ALA A 67 -3.47 -4.59 -5.46
N LEU A 68 -4.40 -3.67 -5.18
CA LEU A 68 -4.68 -2.53 -6.03
C LEU A 68 -3.50 -1.55 -6.08
N GLY A 69 -2.94 -1.18 -4.92
CA GLY A 69 -1.76 -0.33 -4.83
C GLY A 69 -0.57 -0.89 -5.61
N LEU A 70 -0.34 -2.21 -5.54
CA LEU A 70 0.67 -2.89 -6.33
C LEU A 70 0.42 -2.80 -7.85
N ARG A 71 -0.83 -2.87 -8.30
CA ARG A 71 -1.17 -2.71 -9.73
C ARG A 71 -0.82 -1.31 -10.22
N ILE A 72 -1.17 -0.29 -9.44
CA ILE A 72 -0.86 1.12 -9.76
C ILE A 72 0.66 1.33 -9.77
N ALA A 73 1.35 0.87 -8.73
CA ALA A 73 2.81 0.98 -8.62
C ALA A 73 3.53 0.36 -9.83
N ARG A 74 3.06 -0.81 -10.31
CA ARG A 74 3.63 -1.46 -11.51
C ARG A 74 3.50 -0.60 -12.76
N VAL A 75 2.37 0.07 -12.95
CA VAL A 75 2.17 0.95 -14.11
C VAL A 75 3.10 2.17 -14.03
N LEU A 76 3.18 2.81 -12.86
CA LEU A 76 4.07 3.95 -12.63
C LEU A 76 5.55 3.56 -12.87
N LEU A 77 5.99 2.44 -12.33
CA LEU A 77 7.36 1.92 -12.52
C LEU A 77 7.68 1.59 -13.99
N ARG A 78 6.71 1.09 -14.76
CA ARG A 78 6.87 0.84 -16.20
C ARG A 78 7.04 2.13 -16.98
N SER A 79 6.26 3.17 -16.67
CA SER A 79 6.38 4.47 -17.33
C SER A 79 7.75 5.11 -17.12
N GLN A 80 8.31 5.01 -15.90
CA GLN A 80 9.63 5.56 -15.58
C GLN A 80 10.79 4.76 -16.19
N THR A 81 10.60 3.46 -16.47
CA THR A 81 11.60 2.60 -17.12
C THR A 81 11.49 2.58 -18.66
N GLY A 82 10.41 3.15 -19.22
CA GLY A 82 10.07 3.15 -20.65
C GLY A 82 10.62 4.31 -21.48
N ALA A 83 11.20 5.36 -20.88
CA ALA A 83 11.75 6.53 -21.60
C ALA A 83 13.03 6.25 -22.43
N GLY A 84 13.36 4.99 -22.72
CA GLY A 84 14.60 4.59 -23.39
C GLY A 84 14.48 3.44 -24.39
N SER A 85 13.31 3.15 -24.96
CA SER A 85 13.16 2.02 -25.90
C SER A 85 12.52 2.38 -27.24
N THR A 86 13.05 3.38 -27.92
CA THR A 86 13.18 3.32 -29.39
C THR A 86 14.58 2.84 -29.72
N GLY A 87 14.74 1.53 -29.91
CA GLY A 87 15.93 0.95 -30.57
C GLY A 87 17.10 0.52 -29.67
N ASN A 88 16.90 -0.41 -28.74
CA ASN A 88 17.83 -1.53 -28.49
C ASN A 88 17.39 -2.34 -27.26
N ARG A 89 16.82 -3.54 -27.51
CA ARG A 89 16.59 -4.57 -26.49
C ARG A 89 17.92 -5.08 -25.94
N ARG A 90 18.56 -4.37 -24.98
CA ARG A 90 19.59 -4.93 -24.08
C ARG A 90 20.18 -3.99 -23.02
N ARG A 91 19.69 -2.75 -22.87
CA ARG A 91 20.10 -1.93 -21.71
C ARG A 91 19.04 -2.02 -20.62
N ARG A 92 19.29 -2.87 -19.61
CA ARG A 92 18.66 -2.69 -18.29
C ARG A 92 18.90 -1.22 -17.90
N PRO A 93 17.86 -0.45 -17.53
CA PRO A 93 18.05 0.92 -17.12
C PRO A 93 19.12 0.95 -16.01
N LYS A 94 20.16 1.77 -16.21
CA LYS A 94 21.14 2.05 -15.17
C LYS A 94 20.34 2.49 -13.95
N ALA A 95 20.63 1.87 -12.79
CA ALA A 95 20.04 2.19 -11.50
C ALA A 95 20.40 3.62 -11.09
N GLY A 96 19.74 4.61 -11.70
CA GLY A 96 19.67 5.99 -11.25
C GLY A 96 18.35 6.13 -10.51
N SER A 97 18.41 5.84 -9.20
CA SER A 97 17.41 6.01 -8.15
C SER A 97 15.97 6.30 -8.62
N VAL A 98 15.21 5.24 -8.92
CA VAL A 98 13.76 5.35 -8.81
C VAL A 98 13.45 5.75 -7.37
N ASP A 99 12.89 6.93 -7.16
CA ASP A 99 12.46 7.37 -5.84
C ASP A 99 11.20 6.58 -5.45
N LEU A 100 11.40 5.51 -4.68
CA LEU A 100 10.32 4.67 -4.19
C LEU A 100 9.37 5.45 -3.29
N GLU A 101 9.84 6.52 -2.61
CA GLU A 101 8.96 7.35 -1.79
C GLU A 101 8.02 8.19 -2.66
N GLU A 102 8.52 8.75 -3.77
CA GLU A 102 7.71 9.46 -4.75
C GLU A 102 6.63 8.54 -5.34
N ILE A 103 7.01 7.32 -5.74
CA ILE A 103 6.04 6.33 -6.25
C ILE A 103 5.00 5.98 -5.21
N CYS A 104 5.39 5.76 -3.95
CA CYS A 104 4.43 5.48 -2.88
C CYS A 104 3.46 6.64 -2.67
N ARG A 105 3.93 7.90 -2.72
CA ARG A 105 3.07 9.09 -2.61
C ARG A 105 2.08 9.17 -3.76
N GLU A 106 2.53 8.92 -4.99
CA GLU A 106 1.66 8.94 -6.18
C GLU A 106 0.60 7.83 -6.11
N VAL A 107 0.98 6.62 -5.67
CA VAL A 107 0.03 5.52 -5.44
C VAL A 107 -1.00 5.93 -4.38
N THR A 108 -0.58 6.52 -3.26
CA THR A 108 -1.49 6.99 -2.21
C THR A 108 -2.45 8.06 -2.74
N LEU A 109 -1.95 9.02 -3.53
CA LEU A 109 -2.77 10.05 -4.16
C LEU A 109 -3.84 9.42 -5.06
N LEU A 110 -3.45 8.50 -5.94
CA LEU A 110 -4.35 7.85 -6.88
C LEU A 110 -5.42 7.00 -6.17
N LEU A 111 -5.05 6.32 -5.08
CA LEU A 111 -6.01 5.55 -4.28
C LEU A 111 -7.01 6.44 -3.53
N ASN A 112 -6.59 7.61 -3.05
CA ASN A 112 -7.44 8.48 -2.23
C ASN A 112 -8.29 9.48 -3.03
N THR A 113 -7.89 9.83 -4.26
CA THR A 113 -8.56 10.88 -5.06
C THR A 113 -9.44 10.33 -6.19
N ARG A 114 -9.26 9.06 -6.56
CA ARG A 114 -10.06 8.45 -7.63
C ARG A 114 -11.19 7.63 -7.02
N PRO A 115 -12.37 7.60 -7.66
CA PRO A 115 -13.44 6.70 -7.25
C PRO A 115 -12.92 5.27 -7.36
N LEU A 116 -12.79 4.62 -6.21
CA LEU A 116 -12.52 3.20 -6.12
C LEU A 116 -13.87 2.51 -6.24
N ASP A 117 -14.18 1.97 -7.42
CA ASP A 117 -15.43 1.25 -7.62
C ASP A 117 -15.35 -0.12 -6.92
N PHE A 118 -15.63 -0.12 -5.62
CA PHE A 118 -15.84 -1.32 -4.82
C PHE A 118 -17.32 -1.70 -4.73
N ALA A 119 -18.21 -0.96 -5.41
CA ALA A 119 -19.66 -1.11 -5.27
C ALA A 119 -20.19 -2.41 -5.92
N ASN A 120 -19.45 -3.02 -6.84
CA ASN A 120 -19.88 -4.23 -7.51
C ASN A 120 -19.18 -5.46 -6.93
N ALA A 121 -19.57 -5.84 -5.71
CA ALA A 121 -19.15 -7.11 -5.10
C ALA A 121 -19.93 -8.32 -5.64
N GLU A 122 -20.91 -8.14 -6.53
CA GLU A 122 -21.69 -9.26 -7.11
C GLU A 122 -21.84 -9.23 -8.64
N ASP A 123 -21.40 -8.19 -9.35
CA ASP A 123 -21.60 -8.12 -10.81
C ASP A 123 -20.35 -8.42 -11.64
N VAL A 124 -20.56 -9.28 -12.63
CA VAL A 124 -19.67 -9.54 -13.76
C VAL A 124 -19.66 -8.30 -14.65
N SER A 125 -18.96 -7.25 -14.25
CA SER A 125 -18.34 -6.36 -15.21
C SER A 125 -16.89 -6.13 -14.79
N GLY A 126 -16.02 -6.91 -15.41
CA GLY A 126 -14.58 -6.65 -15.44
C GLY A 126 -14.25 -5.40 -16.25
N GLU A 127 -15.03 -4.33 -16.11
CA GLU A 127 -14.62 -3.01 -16.60
C GLU A 127 -13.54 -2.50 -15.64
N LEU A 128 -12.31 -2.85 -16.02
CA LEU A 128 -11.11 -2.18 -15.58
C LEU A 128 -11.39 -0.68 -15.57
N VAL A 129 -11.52 -0.08 -14.38
CA VAL A 129 -11.17 1.33 -14.24
C VAL A 129 -9.68 1.37 -14.55
N VAL A 130 -9.39 1.76 -15.79
CA VAL A 130 -8.04 1.90 -16.30
C VAL A 130 -7.40 3.03 -15.49
N VAL A 131 -6.75 2.69 -14.37
CA VAL A 131 -6.15 3.66 -13.45
C VAL A 131 -5.05 4.47 -14.14
N THR A 132 -4.54 3.99 -15.27
CA THR A 132 -3.79 4.75 -16.27
C THR A 132 -3.78 3.87 -17.52
N PRO A 133 -4.21 4.35 -18.70
CA PRO A 133 -4.11 3.57 -19.91
C PRO A 133 -2.64 3.24 -20.13
N ASP A 134 -2.33 1.95 -20.21
CA ASP A 134 -1.03 1.51 -20.69
C ASP A 134 -0.97 1.91 -22.16
N LEU A 135 -0.30 3.03 -22.47
CA LEU A 135 -0.17 3.56 -23.83
C LEU A 135 0.75 2.68 -24.72
N LEU A 136 1.12 1.49 -24.26
CA LEU A 136 1.97 0.52 -24.94
C LEU A 136 1.24 -0.80 -25.29
N ALA A 137 -0.09 -0.84 -25.20
CA ALA A 137 -0.90 -1.97 -25.65
C ALA A 137 -1.15 -1.95 -27.17
#